data_AF-A0A2E7AUC9-F1
#
_entry.id   AF-A0A2E7AUC9-F1
#
_cell.length_a   1.000
_cell.length_b   1.000
_cell.length_c   1.000
_cell.angle_alpha   90.00
_cell.angle_beta   90.00
_cell.angle_gamma   90.00
#
_symmetry.space_group_name_H-M   'P 1'
#
loop_
_entity.id
_entity.type
_entity.pdbx_description
1 polymer ?
#
loop_
_entity_poly.entity_id
_entity_poly.type
_entity_poly.pdbx_seq_one_letter_code
_entity_poly.pdbx_strand_id
1 'polypeptide(L)'
;MSDPNQTLSQMIRYFEEGRHEMVEVMSTEFTSMLLANKQRDGATQTLLVKGVRILAEVLSIRNKHKLAINATSVLLRERKKLEKILVQTAPSLLAKLTPIERDYRTIGHVFWKAGKASKARKFFMKAYKDTPGNLAALVAVCQVDPGKAKFCKLLAAEVKTSGPVILENGAYYLRPENAPGSQIDPVLAILETCTGDDSCTNQANRIRRECDEIANGIQAANERLQSAMDSLQPKHDYYQYS
;
A
#
# COMPACT_ATOMS: atom_id res chain seq x y z
N MET A 1 -6.34 -28.71 -12.48
CA MET A 1 -5.99 -27.50 -11.71
C MET A 1 -7.14 -27.19 -10.77
N SER A 2 -6.82 -26.75 -9.55
CA SER A 2 -7.77 -26.17 -8.61
C SER A 2 -8.56 -25.01 -9.24
N ASP A 3 -9.73 -24.71 -8.68
CA ASP A 3 -10.53 -23.53 -9.05
C ASP A 3 -9.63 -22.26 -9.12
N PRO A 4 -9.69 -21.48 -10.20
CA PRO A 4 -8.91 -20.24 -10.34
C PRO A 4 -9.03 -19.28 -9.16
N ASN A 5 -10.19 -19.21 -8.49
CA ASN A 5 -10.36 -18.36 -7.31
C ASN A 5 -9.55 -18.87 -6.12
N GLN A 6 -9.65 -20.18 -5.83
CA GLN A 6 -8.84 -20.82 -4.78
C GLN A 6 -7.35 -20.66 -5.03
N THR A 7 -6.94 -20.82 -6.29
CA THR A 7 -5.53 -20.67 -6.70
C THR A 7 -5.05 -19.24 -6.44
N LEU A 8 -5.84 -18.22 -6.78
CA LEU A 8 -5.50 -16.83 -6.51
C LEU A 8 -5.43 -16.53 -5.00
N SER A 9 -6.38 -17.02 -4.21
CA SER A 9 -6.35 -16.87 -2.75
C SER A 9 -5.10 -17.50 -2.13
N GLN A 10 -4.71 -18.68 -2.62
CA GLN A 10 -3.50 -19.36 -2.17
C GLN A 10 -2.22 -18.59 -2.55
N MET A 11 -2.20 -17.98 -3.75
CA MET A 11 -1.10 -17.11 -4.18
C MET A 11 -0.95 -15.89 -3.27
N ILE A 12 -2.06 -15.25 -2.88
CA ILE A 12 -2.04 -14.09 -1.97
C ILE A 12 -1.48 -14.50 -0.62
N ARG A 13 -1.97 -15.61 -0.05
CA ARG A 13 -1.48 -16.12 1.24
C ARG A 13 0.03 -16.40 1.21
N TYR A 14 0.50 -17.09 0.18
CA TYR A 14 1.94 -17.37 0.03
C TYR A 14 2.77 -16.11 -0.22
N PHE A 15 2.20 -15.08 -0.83
CA PHE A 15 2.88 -13.80 -0.99
C PHE A 15 3.07 -13.11 0.36
N GLU A 16 2.03 -13.10 1.20
CA GLU A 16 2.05 -12.55 2.56
C GLU A 16 2.99 -13.35 3.49
N GLU A 17 3.04 -14.67 3.33
CA GLU A 17 3.99 -15.56 4.03
C GLU A 17 5.46 -15.42 3.53
N GLY A 18 5.72 -14.57 2.52
CA GLY A 18 7.08 -14.38 1.96
C GLY A 18 7.58 -15.55 1.11
N ARG A 19 6.72 -16.51 0.73
CA ARG A 19 7.07 -17.70 -0.06
C ARG A 19 7.17 -17.38 -1.55
N HIS A 20 8.01 -16.40 -1.90
CA HIS A 20 8.08 -15.80 -3.23
C HIS A 20 8.44 -16.78 -4.35
N GLU A 21 9.18 -17.85 -4.05
CA GLU A 21 9.51 -18.86 -5.07
C GLU A 21 8.26 -19.63 -5.53
N MET A 22 7.44 -20.04 -4.56
CA MET A 22 6.18 -20.73 -4.83
C MET A 22 5.20 -19.80 -5.53
N VAL A 23 5.12 -18.54 -5.09
CA VAL A 23 4.24 -17.55 -5.74
C VAL A 23 4.67 -17.30 -7.18
N GLU A 24 5.97 -17.26 -7.49
CA GLU A 24 6.43 -17.10 -8.87
C GLU A 24 5.95 -18.26 -9.75
N VAL A 25 6.16 -19.51 -9.31
CA VAL A 25 5.73 -20.70 -10.07
C VAL A 25 4.22 -20.67 -10.28
N MET A 26 3.46 -20.53 -9.19
CA MET A 26 1.99 -20.51 -9.24
C MET A 26 1.46 -19.37 -10.11
N SER A 27 1.97 -18.15 -9.95
CA SER A 27 1.51 -17.00 -10.73
C SER A 27 1.89 -17.12 -12.21
N THR A 28 3.03 -17.73 -12.54
CA THR A 28 3.43 -18.00 -13.92
C THR A 28 2.48 -19.00 -14.59
N GLU A 29 2.22 -20.13 -13.94
CA GLU A 29 1.29 -21.15 -14.46
C GLU A 29 -0.14 -20.61 -14.58
N PHE A 30 -0.62 -19.94 -13.53
CA PHE A 30 -1.95 -19.35 -13.45
C PHE A 30 -2.18 -18.33 -14.57
N THR A 31 -1.26 -17.38 -14.75
CA THR A 31 -1.38 -16.36 -15.80
C THR A 31 -1.23 -16.95 -17.19
N SER A 32 -0.36 -17.94 -17.39
CA SER A 32 -0.19 -18.63 -18.68
C SER A 32 -1.45 -19.38 -19.10
N MET A 33 -2.05 -20.14 -18.17
CA MET A 33 -3.32 -20.82 -18.40
C MET A 33 -4.42 -19.84 -18.79
N LEU A 34 -4.59 -18.76 -18.01
CA LEU A 34 -5.64 -17.78 -18.29
C LEU A 34 -5.40 -17.02 -19.60
N LEU A 35 -4.14 -16.70 -19.94
CA LEU A 35 -3.79 -16.08 -21.21
C LEU A 35 -4.09 -16.98 -22.42
N ALA A 36 -3.92 -18.29 -22.27
CA ALA A 36 -4.20 -19.28 -23.30
C ALA A 36 -5.70 -19.40 -23.61
N ASN A 37 -6.58 -19.18 -22.62
CA ASN A 37 -8.02 -19.11 -22.85
C ASN A 37 -8.38 -17.81 -23.58
N LYS A 38 -8.67 -17.86 -24.89
CA LYS A 38 -9.00 -16.67 -25.70
C LYS A 38 -10.39 -16.08 -25.40
N GLN A 39 -11.31 -16.86 -24.84
CA GLN A 39 -12.67 -16.44 -24.52
C GLN A 39 -12.78 -16.24 -23.00
N ARG A 40 -12.65 -15.00 -22.54
CA ARG A 40 -12.68 -14.64 -21.12
C ARG A 40 -13.82 -13.69 -20.85
N ASP A 41 -14.67 -14.05 -19.90
CA ASP A 41 -15.66 -13.17 -19.32
C ASP A 41 -15.01 -12.17 -18.33
N GLY A 42 -15.81 -11.25 -17.80
CA GLY A 42 -15.33 -10.23 -16.86
C GLY A 42 -14.69 -10.83 -15.59
N ALA A 43 -15.22 -11.94 -15.08
CA ALA A 43 -14.71 -12.61 -13.89
C ALA A 43 -13.32 -13.23 -14.15
N THR A 44 -13.18 -14.02 -15.23
CA THR A 44 -11.92 -14.63 -15.62
C THR A 44 -10.86 -13.59 -15.96
N GLN A 45 -11.25 -12.51 -16.65
CA GLN A 45 -10.34 -11.41 -16.95
C GLN A 45 -9.91 -10.66 -15.67
N THR A 46 -10.78 -10.53 -14.68
CA THR A 46 -10.44 -9.95 -13.37
C THR A 46 -9.38 -10.79 -12.65
N LEU A 47 -9.57 -12.11 -12.66
CA LEU A 47 -8.59 -13.06 -12.09
C LEU A 47 -7.23 -12.94 -12.79
N LEU A 48 -7.22 -12.88 -14.12
CA LEU A 48 -5.99 -12.68 -14.90
C LEU A 48 -5.27 -11.40 -14.50
N VAL A 49 -5.97 -10.26 -14.42
CA VAL A 49 -5.36 -8.97 -14.05
C VAL A 49 -4.76 -9.04 -12.64
N LYS A 50 -5.46 -9.64 -11.67
CA LYS A 50 -4.92 -9.84 -10.31
C LYS A 50 -3.68 -10.74 -10.32
N GLY A 51 -3.71 -11.85 -11.04
CA GLY A 51 -2.60 -12.78 -11.17
C GLY A 51 -1.36 -12.15 -11.82
N VAL A 52 -1.53 -11.37 -12.90
CA VAL A 52 -0.41 -10.69 -13.58
C VAL A 52 0.21 -9.62 -12.69
N ARG A 53 -0.58 -8.91 -11.87
CA ARG A 53 -0.05 -7.95 -10.88
C ARG A 53 0.87 -8.66 -9.87
N ILE A 54 0.40 -9.76 -9.28
CA ILE A 54 1.20 -10.59 -8.36
C ILE A 54 2.47 -11.10 -9.04
N LEU A 55 2.35 -11.59 -10.29
CA LEU A 55 3.49 -12.05 -11.07
C LEU A 55 4.54 -10.94 -11.28
N ALA A 56 4.11 -9.72 -11.62
CA ALA A 56 5.03 -8.59 -11.79
C ALA A 56 5.75 -8.24 -10.49
N GLU A 57 5.04 -8.23 -9.36
CA GLU A 57 5.61 -7.95 -8.04
C GLU A 57 6.61 -9.02 -7.60
N VAL A 58 6.22 -10.30 -7.67
CA VAL A 58 7.09 -11.39 -7.21
C VAL A 58 8.34 -11.53 -8.08
N LEU A 59 8.23 -11.38 -9.41
CA LEU A 59 9.39 -11.36 -10.30
C LEU A 59 10.31 -10.19 -9.97
N SER A 60 9.75 -9.04 -9.58
CA SER A 60 10.55 -7.88 -9.17
C SER A 60 11.22 -8.06 -7.82
N ILE A 61 10.58 -8.75 -6.87
CA ILE A 61 11.18 -9.10 -5.57
C ILE A 61 12.34 -10.07 -5.78
N ARG A 62 12.18 -11.05 -6.67
CA ARG A 62 13.21 -12.03 -7.02
C ARG A 62 14.26 -11.52 -8.03
N ASN A 63 14.34 -10.22 -8.25
CA ASN A 63 15.32 -9.56 -9.14
C ASN A 63 15.28 -10.05 -10.61
N LYS A 64 14.17 -10.63 -11.07
CA LYS A 64 13.95 -11.06 -12.46
C LYS A 64 13.45 -9.88 -13.31
N HIS A 65 14.23 -8.81 -13.35
CA HIS A 65 13.80 -7.49 -13.85
C HIS A 65 13.25 -7.51 -15.28
N LYS A 66 13.85 -8.26 -16.21
CA LYS A 66 13.37 -8.36 -17.61
C LYS A 66 11.97 -8.97 -17.66
N LEU A 67 11.75 -10.07 -16.92
CA LEU A 67 10.45 -10.75 -16.85
C LEU A 67 9.41 -9.88 -16.14
N ALA A 68 9.79 -9.22 -15.04
CA ALA A 68 8.92 -8.30 -14.32
C ALA A 68 8.44 -7.15 -15.24
N ILE A 69 9.35 -6.54 -16.01
CA ILE A 69 8.99 -5.49 -16.98
C ILE A 69 8.04 -6.04 -18.05
N ASN A 70 8.26 -7.25 -18.56
CA ASN A 70 7.33 -7.86 -19.50
C ASN A 70 5.93 -8.07 -18.88
N ALA A 71 5.87 -8.58 -17.65
CA ALA A 71 4.63 -8.74 -16.91
C ALA A 71 3.88 -7.41 -16.71
N THR A 72 4.59 -6.28 -16.48
CA THR A 72 3.93 -4.96 -16.39
C THR A 72 3.25 -4.51 -17.68
N SER A 73 3.81 -4.88 -18.84
CA SER A 73 3.22 -4.57 -20.14
C SER A 73 1.97 -5.42 -20.39
N VAL A 74 2.01 -6.70 -19.97
CA VAL A 74 0.83 -7.57 -19.98
C VAL A 74 -0.24 -7.01 -19.03
N LEU A 75 0.13 -6.57 -17.83
CA LEU A 75 -0.79 -6.00 -16.83
C LEU A 75 -1.62 -4.87 -17.42
N LEU A 76 -0.97 -3.84 -17.98
CA LEU A 76 -1.68 -2.69 -18.56
C LEU A 76 -2.58 -3.09 -19.73
N ARG A 77 -2.13 -4.03 -20.58
CA ARG A 77 -2.93 -4.50 -21.72
C ARG A 77 -4.18 -5.23 -21.25
N GLU A 78 -4.03 -6.17 -20.33
CA GLU A 78 -5.14 -6.98 -19.82
C GLU A 78 -6.08 -6.16 -18.93
N ARG A 79 -5.56 -5.13 -18.23
CA ARG A 79 -6.37 -4.16 -17.49
C ARG A 79 -7.28 -3.33 -18.38
N LYS A 80 -6.76 -2.80 -19.49
CA LYS A 80 -7.59 -2.09 -20.49
C LYS A 80 -8.68 -2.98 -21.09
N LYS A 81 -8.37 -4.26 -21.32
CA LYS A 81 -9.38 -5.23 -21.79
C LYS A 81 -10.46 -5.47 -20.74
N LEU A 82 -10.10 -5.61 -19.47
CA LEU A 82 -11.06 -5.77 -18.38
C LEU A 82 -12.03 -4.58 -18.31
N GLU A 83 -11.50 -3.37 -18.35
CA GLU A 83 -12.32 -2.15 -18.35
C GLU A 83 -13.30 -2.13 -19.53
N LYS A 84 -12.84 -2.47 -20.74
CA LYS A 84 -13.72 -2.57 -21.92
C LYS A 84 -14.82 -3.61 -21.76
N ILE A 85 -14.50 -4.80 -21.25
CA ILE A 85 -15.48 -5.85 -21.00
C ILE A 85 -16.52 -5.36 -20.00
N LEU A 86 -16.10 -4.79 -18.87
CA LEU A 86 -17.01 -4.33 -17.83
C LEU A 86 -17.88 -3.15 -18.24
N VAL A 87 -17.36 -2.22 -19.06
CA VAL A 87 -18.17 -1.15 -19.65
C VAL A 87 -19.33 -1.72 -20.48
N GLN A 88 -19.16 -2.89 -21.10
CA GLN A 88 -20.21 -3.51 -21.92
C GLN A 88 -21.12 -4.42 -21.12
N THR A 89 -20.58 -5.20 -20.18
CA THR A 89 -21.32 -6.28 -19.52
C THR A 89 -21.80 -5.94 -18.12
N ALA A 90 -21.08 -5.10 -17.38
CA ALA A 90 -21.39 -4.79 -15.97
C ALA A 90 -20.76 -3.46 -15.51
N PRO A 91 -21.25 -2.29 -15.98
CA PRO A 91 -20.63 -0.99 -15.70
C PRO A 91 -20.54 -0.65 -14.21
N SER A 92 -21.49 -1.12 -13.41
CA SER A 92 -21.52 -0.94 -11.95
C SER A 92 -20.32 -1.57 -11.24
N LEU A 93 -19.65 -2.55 -11.86
CA LEU A 93 -18.45 -3.19 -11.30
C LEU A 93 -17.16 -2.38 -11.54
N LEU A 94 -17.17 -1.36 -12.42
CA LEU A 94 -15.99 -0.53 -12.68
C LEU A 94 -15.51 0.19 -11.42
N ALA A 95 -16.44 0.71 -10.62
CA ALA A 95 -16.13 1.37 -9.35
C ALA A 95 -15.59 0.41 -8.28
N LYS A 96 -15.82 -0.91 -8.43
CA LYS A 96 -15.34 -1.95 -7.52
C LYS A 96 -13.99 -2.53 -7.93
N LEU A 97 -13.47 -2.13 -9.10
CA LEU A 97 -12.14 -2.55 -9.51
C LEU A 97 -11.10 -1.99 -8.56
N THR A 98 -10.02 -2.75 -8.38
CA THR A 98 -8.79 -2.20 -7.82
C THR A 98 -8.41 -0.94 -8.60
N PRO A 99 -8.20 0.22 -7.96
CA PRO A 99 -7.85 1.45 -8.65
C PRO A 99 -6.62 1.28 -9.56
N ILE A 100 -6.61 1.95 -10.71
CA ILE A 100 -5.52 1.84 -11.70
C ILE A 100 -4.21 2.42 -11.15
N GLU A 101 -4.27 3.35 -10.20
CA GLU A 101 -3.10 3.86 -9.47
C GLU A 101 -2.23 2.73 -8.90
N ARG A 102 -2.85 1.65 -8.39
CA ARG A 102 -2.13 0.50 -7.83
C ARG A 102 -1.31 -0.21 -8.91
N ASP A 103 -1.87 -0.35 -10.11
CA ASP A 103 -1.12 -0.89 -11.26
C ASP A 103 0.05 0.04 -11.60
N TYR A 104 -0.15 1.36 -11.66
CA TYR A 104 0.94 2.30 -11.91
C TYR A 104 2.04 2.25 -10.84
N ARG A 105 1.70 2.11 -9.56
CA ARG A 105 2.67 1.95 -8.48
C ARG A 105 3.48 0.67 -8.62
N THR A 106 2.82 -0.47 -8.84
CA THR A 106 3.51 -1.76 -9.07
C THR A 106 4.50 -1.62 -10.23
N ILE A 107 4.08 -1.00 -11.33
CA ILE A 107 4.94 -0.78 -12.50
C ILE A 107 6.11 0.16 -12.18
N GLY A 108 5.85 1.22 -11.41
CA GLY A 108 6.87 2.15 -10.93
C GLY A 108 7.95 1.44 -10.13
N HIS A 109 7.56 0.59 -9.16
CA HIS A 109 8.50 -0.18 -8.35
C HIS A 109 9.31 -1.18 -9.19
N VAL A 110 8.68 -1.86 -10.15
CA VAL A 110 9.37 -2.76 -11.09
C VAL A 110 10.45 -2.02 -11.88
N PHE A 111 10.13 -0.84 -12.43
CA PHE A 111 11.11 -0.03 -13.15
C PHE A 111 12.22 0.50 -12.24
N TRP A 112 11.88 0.89 -11.02
CA TRP A 112 12.85 1.40 -10.06
C TRP A 112 13.87 0.33 -9.68
N LYS A 113 13.41 -0.86 -9.28
CA LYS A 113 14.27 -2.02 -8.99
C LYS A 113 15.10 -2.46 -10.19
N ALA A 114 14.61 -2.23 -11.41
CA ALA A 114 15.35 -2.49 -12.64
C ALA A 114 16.36 -1.36 -13.03
N GLY A 115 16.62 -0.39 -12.15
CA GLY A 115 17.54 0.73 -12.39
C GLY A 115 17.00 1.81 -13.35
N LYS A 116 15.70 1.81 -13.68
CA LYS A 116 15.10 2.71 -14.68
C LYS A 116 14.35 3.87 -14.01
N ALA A 117 15.09 4.70 -13.26
CA ALA A 117 14.55 5.80 -12.45
C ALA A 117 13.58 6.73 -13.20
N SER A 118 13.90 7.15 -14.42
CA SER A 118 13.02 8.03 -15.20
C SER A 118 11.65 7.42 -15.50
N LYS A 119 11.62 6.12 -15.83
CA LYS A 119 10.36 5.40 -16.06
C LYS A 119 9.60 5.16 -14.76
N ALA A 120 10.30 4.83 -13.68
CA ALA A 120 9.70 4.66 -12.35
C ALA A 120 8.96 5.92 -11.91
N ARG A 121 9.66 7.07 -11.90
CA ARG A 121 9.08 8.37 -11.56
C ARG A 121 7.86 8.70 -12.43
N LYS A 122 7.93 8.46 -13.74
CA LYS A 122 6.79 8.70 -14.65
C LYS A 122 5.55 7.94 -14.18
N PHE A 123 5.70 6.67 -13.79
CA PHE A 123 4.57 5.85 -13.35
C PHE A 123 4.08 6.22 -11.95
N PHE A 124 4.97 6.53 -11.00
CA PHE A 124 4.54 7.01 -9.68
C PHE A 124 3.81 8.35 -9.76
N MET A 125 4.30 9.31 -10.57
CA MET A 125 3.57 10.55 -10.83
C MET A 125 2.25 10.32 -11.54
N LYS A 126 2.12 9.25 -12.34
CA LYS A 126 0.86 8.88 -12.97
C LYS A 126 -0.13 8.34 -11.94
N ALA A 127 0.32 7.51 -11.00
CA ALA A 127 -0.49 7.04 -9.88
C ALA A 127 -1.01 8.21 -9.03
N TYR A 128 -0.13 9.15 -8.70
CA TYR A 128 -0.51 10.35 -7.95
C TYR A 128 -1.53 11.23 -8.71
N LYS A 129 -1.36 11.43 -10.02
CA LYS A 129 -2.31 12.23 -10.82
C LYS A 129 -3.68 11.56 -10.97
N ASP A 130 -3.71 10.23 -10.99
CA ASP A 130 -4.93 9.44 -11.07
C ASP A 130 -5.70 9.45 -9.75
N THR A 131 -4.98 9.52 -8.63
CA THR A 131 -5.55 9.59 -7.28
C THR A 131 -4.80 10.66 -6.47
N PRO A 132 -5.18 11.95 -6.59
CA PRO A 132 -4.62 13.02 -5.76
C PRO A 132 -4.75 12.71 -4.27
N GLY A 133 -3.77 13.09 -3.45
CA GLY A 133 -3.67 12.66 -2.05
C GLY A 133 -2.98 11.30 -1.84
N ASN A 134 -2.63 10.55 -2.90
CA ASN A 134 -1.93 9.27 -2.75
C ASN A 134 -0.47 9.48 -2.29
N LEU A 135 -0.28 9.55 -0.97
CA LEU A 135 1.01 9.80 -0.34
C LEU A 135 2.03 8.73 -0.68
N ALA A 136 1.63 7.46 -0.71
CA ALA A 136 2.55 6.37 -1.02
C ALA A 136 3.11 6.45 -2.46
N ALA A 137 2.36 7.00 -3.43
CA ALA A 137 2.90 7.30 -4.75
C ALA A 137 3.95 8.43 -4.70
N LEU A 138 3.70 9.50 -3.94
CA LEU A 138 4.65 10.60 -3.77
C LEU A 138 5.90 10.20 -2.98
N VAL A 139 5.75 9.37 -1.97
CA VAL A 139 6.87 8.74 -1.24
C VAL A 139 7.78 8.02 -2.23
N ALA A 140 7.21 7.19 -3.10
CA ALA A 140 7.97 6.48 -4.12
C ALA A 140 8.65 7.42 -5.14
N VAL A 141 8.04 8.56 -5.48
CA VAL A 141 8.69 9.61 -6.31
C VAL A 141 9.93 10.17 -5.60
N CYS A 142 9.81 10.52 -4.32
CA CYS A 142 10.91 11.07 -3.54
C CYS A 142 12.04 10.05 -3.34
N GLN A 143 11.72 8.77 -3.20
CA GLN A 143 12.72 7.69 -3.13
C GLN A 143 13.49 7.51 -4.44
N VAL A 144 12.84 7.71 -5.59
CA VAL A 144 13.51 7.65 -6.91
C VAL A 144 14.43 8.85 -7.12
N ASP A 145 14.07 10.02 -6.61
CA ASP A 145 14.84 11.25 -6.71
C ASP A 145 15.05 11.90 -5.32
N PRO A 146 15.94 11.33 -4.47
CA PRO A 146 16.15 11.82 -3.12
C PRO A 146 16.59 13.29 -3.10
N GLY A 147 16.10 14.05 -2.11
CA GLY A 147 16.49 15.44 -1.89
C GLY A 147 15.97 16.45 -2.93
N LYS A 148 15.18 16.05 -3.92
CA LYS A 148 14.56 17.02 -4.85
C LYS A 148 13.47 17.82 -4.14
N ALA A 149 13.81 19.05 -3.77
CA ALA A 149 12.95 19.99 -3.05
C ALA A 149 11.53 20.10 -3.62
N LYS A 150 11.36 20.07 -4.95
CA LYS A 150 10.04 20.11 -5.60
C LYS A 150 9.11 18.97 -5.14
N PHE A 151 9.62 17.75 -5.02
CA PHE A 151 8.81 16.59 -4.64
C PHE A 151 8.60 16.52 -3.14
N CYS A 152 9.60 16.90 -2.34
CA CYS A 152 9.40 17.04 -0.89
C CYS A 152 8.32 18.07 -0.56
N LYS A 153 8.37 19.26 -1.18
CA LYS A 153 7.35 20.32 -1.02
C LYS A 153 5.95 19.81 -1.35
N LEU A 154 5.83 19.07 -2.44
CA LEU A 154 4.57 18.45 -2.83
C LEU A 154 4.10 17.43 -1.79
N LEU A 155 4.99 16.55 -1.31
CA LEU A 155 4.65 15.58 -0.27
C LEU A 155 4.21 16.27 1.03
N ALA A 156 4.94 17.30 1.49
CA ALA A 156 4.58 18.06 2.68
C ALA A 156 3.21 18.74 2.54
N ALA A 157 2.90 19.30 1.36
CA ALA A 157 1.59 19.88 1.10
C ALA A 157 0.47 18.84 1.17
N GLU A 158 0.64 17.66 0.57
CA GLU A 158 -0.34 16.58 0.62
C GLU A 158 -0.48 15.96 2.02
N VAL A 159 0.61 15.87 2.78
CA VAL A 159 0.57 15.46 4.20
C VAL A 159 -0.24 16.43 5.04
N LYS A 160 -0.19 17.73 4.73
CA LYS A 160 -1.01 18.74 5.39
C LYS A 160 -2.50 18.54 5.13
N THR A 161 -2.88 18.16 3.92
CA THR A 161 -4.28 17.94 3.54
C THR A 161 -4.81 16.54 3.89
N SER A 162 -3.92 15.60 4.23
CA SER A 162 -4.27 14.21 4.57
C SER A 162 -4.92 14.03 5.94
N GLY A 163 -5.09 15.09 6.71
CA GLY A 163 -5.68 15.04 8.06
C GLY A 163 -4.69 14.61 9.15
N PRO A 164 -5.21 14.30 10.36
CA PRO A 164 -4.39 13.90 11.50
C PRO A 164 -3.87 12.47 11.36
N VAL A 165 -2.83 12.15 12.13
CA VAL A 165 -2.36 10.78 12.33
C VAL A 165 -3.42 9.95 13.04
N ILE A 166 -3.59 8.71 12.59
CA ILE A 166 -4.53 7.74 13.16
C ILE A 166 -3.73 6.50 13.54
N LEU A 167 -3.94 5.99 14.76
CA LEU A 167 -3.44 4.70 15.20
C LEU A 167 -4.49 3.61 14.92
N GLU A 168 -4.12 2.62 14.11
CA GLU A 168 -4.98 1.49 13.78
C GLU A 168 -4.16 0.19 13.77
N ASN A 169 -4.64 -0.85 14.46
CA ASN A 169 -3.98 -2.14 14.57
C ASN A 169 -2.51 -2.05 15.00
N GLY A 170 -2.19 -1.09 15.89
CA GLY A 170 -0.83 -0.88 16.40
C GLY A 170 0.12 -0.15 15.46
N ALA A 171 -0.35 0.39 14.33
CA ALA A 171 0.46 1.18 13.40
C ALA A 171 -0.18 2.54 13.09
N TYR A 172 0.66 3.53 12.83
CA TYR A 172 0.24 4.90 12.56
C TYR A 172 0.08 5.17 11.06
N TYR A 173 -1.01 5.85 10.69
CA TYR A 173 -1.39 6.14 9.31
C TYR A 173 -1.84 7.59 9.13
N LEU A 174 -1.64 8.10 7.91
CA LEU A 174 -2.35 9.25 7.38
C LEU A 174 -3.44 8.75 6.40
N ARG A 175 -4.66 9.29 6.51
CA ARG A 175 -5.81 8.88 5.68
C ARG A 175 -6.46 10.08 4.99
N PRO A 176 -5.96 10.48 3.82
CA PRO A 176 -6.64 11.46 2.98
C PRO A 176 -8.04 10.95 2.57
N GLU A 177 -9.02 11.85 2.52
CA GLU A 177 -10.44 11.52 2.28
C GLU A 177 -10.68 10.75 0.97
N ASN A 178 -9.95 11.11 -0.09
CA ASN A 178 -10.15 10.58 -1.45
C ASN A 178 -8.97 9.72 -1.95
N ALA A 179 -8.13 9.22 -1.05
CA ALA A 179 -6.93 8.46 -1.41
C ALA A 179 -6.62 7.34 -0.41
N PRO A 180 -5.83 6.33 -0.81
CA PRO A 180 -5.46 5.24 0.09
C PRO A 180 -4.63 5.76 1.27
N GLY A 181 -4.91 5.21 2.46
CA GLY A 181 -4.11 5.46 3.65
C GLY A 181 -2.66 5.06 3.46
N SER A 182 -1.74 5.80 4.09
CA SER A 182 -0.30 5.57 4.00
C SER A 182 0.32 5.51 5.39
N GLN A 183 1.21 4.54 5.60
CA GLN A 183 2.00 4.45 6.84
C GLN A 183 2.88 5.69 6.97
N ILE A 184 3.05 6.17 8.20
CA ILE A 184 3.79 7.41 8.46
C ILE A 184 5.30 7.22 8.34
N ASP A 185 5.86 6.04 8.63
CA ASP A 185 7.32 5.86 8.70
C ASP A 185 8.03 6.20 7.38
N PRO A 186 7.56 5.70 6.20
CA PRO A 186 8.16 6.09 4.93
C PRO A 186 7.99 7.58 4.60
N VAL A 187 6.91 8.20 5.09
CA VAL A 187 6.64 9.64 4.90
C VAL A 187 7.63 10.45 5.74
N LEU A 188 7.75 10.12 7.04
CA LEU A 188 8.69 10.75 7.97
C LEU A 188 10.13 10.63 7.47
N ALA A 189 10.54 9.45 7.02
CA ALA A 189 11.87 9.22 6.47
C ALA A 189 12.24 10.19 5.33
N ILE A 190 11.28 10.60 4.52
CA ILE A 190 11.49 11.59 3.46
C ILE A 190 11.45 13.02 4.00
N LEU A 191 10.46 13.34 4.83
CA LEU A 191 10.29 14.71 5.35
C LEU A 191 11.47 15.13 6.23
N GLU A 192 12.00 14.22 7.04
CA GLU A 192 13.13 14.45 7.95
C GLU A 192 14.47 14.57 7.21
N THR A 193 14.60 13.99 6.00
CA THR A 193 15.83 14.04 5.21
C THR A 193 15.84 15.14 4.16
N CYS A 194 14.71 15.82 3.93
CA CYS A 194 14.65 16.87 2.93
C CYS A 194 15.22 18.20 3.46
N THR A 195 16.38 18.59 2.94
CA THR A 195 17.06 19.83 3.33
C THR A 195 16.55 21.03 2.55
N GLY A 196 16.34 22.17 3.22
CA GLY A 196 16.06 23.46 2.59
C GLY A 196 14.59 23.82 2.38
N ASP A 197 13.67 23.16 3.07
CA ASP A 197 12.25 23.54 3.09
C ASP A 197 11.61 23.33 4.46
N ASP A 198 11.27 24.44 5.12
CA ASP A 198 10.64 24.44 6.45
C ASP A 198 9.31 23.70 6.46
N SER A 199 8.63 23.61 5.31
CA SER A 199 7.35 22.89 5.24
C SER A 199 7.51 21.40 5.59
N CYS A 200 8.61 20.77 5.15
CA CYS A 200 8.88 19.37 5.42
C CYS A 200 9.14 19.15 6.91
N THR A 201 10.02 19.95 7.51
CA THR A 201 10.32 19.94 8.96
C THR A 201 9.06 20.17 9.79
N ASN A 202 8.24 21.13 9.43
CA ASN A 202 6.99 21.44 10.13
C ASN A 202 6.00 20.27 10.08
N GLN A 203 5.87 19.60 8.92
CA GLN A 203 4.99 18.43 8.81
C GLN A 203 5.53 17.22 9.58
N ALA A 204 6.85 16.98 9.53
CA ALA A 204 7.47 15.91 10.32
C ALA A 204 7.26 16.10 11.82
N ASN A 205 7.52 17.32 12.32
CA ASN A 205 7.30 17.66 13.73
C ASN A 205 5.82 17.53 14.14
N ARG A 206 4.89 17.93 13.26
CA ARG A 206 3.45 17.73 13.51
C ARG A 206 3.12 16.25 13.68
N ILE A 207 3.52 15.41 12.73
CA ILE A 207 3.26 13.96 12.78
C ILE A 207 3.81 13.35 14.06
N ARG A 208 5.06 13.67 14.43
CA ARG A 208 5.70 13.17 15.66
C ARG A 208 4.91 13.57 16.90
N ARG A 209 4.55 14.85 17.00
CA ARG A 209 3.73 15.36 18.10
C ARG A 209 2.38 14.65 18.19
N GLU A 210 1.69 14.46 17.07
CA GLU A 210 0.41 13.73 17.05
C GLU A 210 0.58 12.27 17.50
N CYS A 211 1.69 11.60 17.15
CA CYS A 211 2.00 10.26 17.66
C CYS A 211 2.20 10.25 19.18
N ASP A 212 2.95 11.23 19.71
CA ASP A 212 3.19 11.36 21.16
C ASP A 212 1.88 11.65 21.90
N GLU A 213 1.02 12.51 21.37
CA GLU A 213 -0.30 12.81 21.93
C GLU A 213 -1.20 11.56 21.98
N ILE A 214 -1.19 10.74 20.92
CA ILE A 214 -1.93 9.47 20.89
C ILE A 214 -1.36 8.49 21.94
N ALA A 215 -0.04 8.31 21.98
CA ALA A 215 0.61 7.40 22.91
C ALA A 215 0.34 7.79 24.38
N ASN A 216 0.46 9.08 24.70
CA ASN A 216 0.17 9.61 26.03
C ASN A 216 -1.31 9.44 26.40
N GLY A 217 -2.23 9.65 25.45
CA GLY A 217 -3.66 9.42 25.66
C GLY A 217 -3.99 7.97 25.99
N ILE A 218 -3.35 7.01 25.29
CA ILE A 218 -3.50 5.57 25.55
C ILE A 218 -2.94 5.20 26.92
N GLN A 219 -1.75 5.71 27.26
CA GLN A 219 -1.14 5.47 28.57
C GLN A 219 -2.03 5.99 29.70
N ALA A 220 -2.54 7.23 29.59
CA ALA A 220 -3.42 7.80 30.59
C ALA A 220 -4.75 7.03 30.74
N ALA A 221 -5.29 6.48 29.66
CA ALA A 221 -6.47 5.62 29.73
C ALA A 221 -6.17 4.28 30.44
N ASN A 222 -5.02 3.67 30.15
CA ASN A 222 -4.58 2.44 30.80
C ASN A 222 -4.30 2.63 32.30
N GLU A 223 -3.67 3.73 32.69
CA GLU A 223 -3.42 4.07 34.10
C GLU A 223 -4.73 4.24 34.90
N ARG A 224 -5.76 4.86 34.27
CA ARG A 224 -7.09 4.97 34.88
C ARG A 224 -7.76 3.62 35.04
N LEU A 225 -7.66 2.74 34.04
CA LEU A 225 -8.19 1.38 34.12
C LEU A 225 -7.49 0.58 35.22
N GLN A 226 -6.17 0.67 35.33
CA GLN A 226 -5.41 0.00 36.38
C GLN A 226 -5.80 0.51 37.77
N SER A 227 -5.89 1.84 37.94
CA SER A 227 -6.34 2.43 39.21
C SER A 227 -7.75 1.98 39.60
N ALA A 228 -8.66 1.85 38.62
CA ALA A 228 -10.00 1.31 38.85
C ALA A 228 -9.95 -0.17 39.26
N MET A 229 -9.12 -0.99 38.61
CA MET A 229 -8.92 -2.40 38.99
C MET A 229 -8.34 -2.55 40.40
N ASP A 230 -7.36 -1.73 40.75
CA ASP A 230 -6.73 -1.75 42.08
C ASP A 230 -7.74 -1.34 43.17
N SER A 231 -8.64 -0.40 42.86
CA SER A 231 -9.73 -0.02 43.77
C SER A 231 -10.80 -1.10 43.97
N LEU A 232 -10.89 -2.08 43.06
CA LEU A 232 -11.81 -3.21 43.15
C LEU A 232 -11.22 -4.39 43.94
N GLN A 233 -9.92 -4.38 44.26
CA GLN A 233 -9.35 -5.38 45.15
C GLN A 233 -9.75 -5.07 46.60
N PRO A 234 -10.51 -5.96 47.28
CA PRO A 234 -10.91 -5.72 48.66
C PRO A 234 -9.65 -5.68 49.54
N LYS A 235 -9.45 -4.57 50.25
CA LYS A 235 -8.53 -4.54 51.40
C LYS A 235 -9.11 -5.50 52.44
N HIS A 236 -8.58 -6.72 52.52
CA HIS A 236 -8.86 -7.60 53.66
C HIS A 236 -8.28 -6.94 54.92
N ASP A 237 -9.10 -6.18 55.62
CA ASP A 237 -8.89 -5.86 57.03
C ASP A 237 -9.07 -7.17 57.81
N TYR A 238 -7.98 -7.92 57.94
CA TYR A 238 -7.90 -8.96 58.97
C TYR A 238 -7.86 -8.25 60.32
N TYR A 239 -9.03 -7.87 60.84
CA TYR A 239 -9.17 -7.64 62.27
C TYR A 239 -8.80 -8.95 62.96
N GLN A 240 -7.67 -8.91 63.67
CA GLN A 240 -7.24 -9.91 64.63
C GLN A 240 -8.39 -10.14 65.61
N TYR A 241 -9.06 -11.28 65.51
CA TYR A 241 -9.87 -11.78 66.61
C TYR A 241 -8.92 -12.37 67.65
N SER A 242 -8.88 -11.70 68.80
CA SER A 242 -8.32 -12.21 70.06
C SER A 242 -9.19 -13.33 70.62
#